data_AF-A0A955MLH2-F1
#
_entry.id   AF-A0A955MLH2-F1
#
_cell.length_a   1.000
_cell.length_b   1.000
_cell.length_c   1.000
_cell.angle_alpha   90.00
_cell.angle_beta   90.00
_cell.angle_gamma   90.00
#
_symmetry.space_group_name_H-M   'P 1'
#
loop_
_entity.id
_entity.type
_entity.pdbx_description
1 polymer ?
#
loop_
_entity_poly.entity_id
_entity_poly.type
_entity_poly.pdbx_seq_one_letter_code
_entity_poly.pdbx_strand_id
1 'polypeptide(L)'
;MSKRLSLRFAAISFLFLFLSQPGLARERWTVRQANDWWDSQPWLVGANFIPSTAINQLEMWQADTFDPETIDRELGWASDIGFNSMRVFLHNLLWTQDSEGFLDRIDSFLAIADRHGIGIMFVPLDGVWDPQPKLGVQPTPKPHVHNSGWVQAPGAEILGDPDRHDELKLYIQGLIRRFGNDPRVQAWDLFNEPE
;
A
#
# COMPACT_ATOMS: atom_id res chain seq x y z
N MET A 1 -57.99 27.88 -28.46
CA MET A 1 -57.20 28.68 -27.49
C MET A 1 -57.15 27.93 -26.16
N SER A 2 -56.12 27.10 -25.98
CA SER A 2 -55.96 26.18 -24.85
C SER A 2 -55.15 26.85 -23.73
N LYS A 3 -55.67 26.81 -22.50
CA LYS A 3 -55.03 27.37 -21.29
C LYS A 3 -53.97 26.39 -20.79
N ARG A 4 -52.74 26.88 -20.61
CA ARG A 4 -51.59 26.12 -20.11
C ARG A 4 -51.77 25.81 -18.61
N LEU A 5 -51.66 24.53 -18.27
CA LEU A 5 -51.63 24.01 -16.90
C LEU A 5 -50.16 23.99 -16.43
N SER A 6 -49.86 24.73 -15.37
CA SER A 6 -48.54 24.80 -14.74
C SER A 6 -48.36 23.64 -13.75
N LEU A 7 -47.60 22.61 -14.13
CA LEU A 7 -47.13 21.58 -13.20
C LEU A 7 -45.93 22.12 -12.40
N ARG A 8 -46.08 22.23 -11.08
CA ARG A 8 -44.98 22.42 -10.15
C ARG A 8 -44.40 21.04 -9.81
N PHE A 9 -43.18 20.76 -10.24
CA PHE A 9 -42.41 19.60 -9.77
C PHE A 9 -41.90 19.89 -8.34
N ALA A 10 -42.38 19.14 -7.36
CA ALA A 10 -41.75 19.06 -6.05
C ALA A 10 -40.69 17.96 -6.11
N ALA A 11 -39.41 18.35 -6.11
CA ALA A 11 -38.30 17.42 -5.99
C ALA A 11 -38.18 16.99 -4.51
N ILE A 12 -38.44 15.71 -4.23
CA ILE A 12 -38.17 15.11 -2.92
C ILE A 12 -36.73 14.60 -2.96
N SER A 13 -35.81 15.34 -2.36
CA SER A 13 -34.43 14.91 -2.16
C SER A 13 -34.38 13.88 -1.02
N PHE A 14 -34.19 12.61 -1.35
CA PHE A 14 -33.81 11.59 -0.37
C PHE A 14 -32.32 11.73 -0.05
N LEU A 15 -32.02 12.34 1.09
CA LEU A 15 -30.68 12.35 1.68
C LEU A 15 -30.42 10.98 2.30
N PHE A 16 -29.74 10.08 1.57
CA PHE A 16 -29.21 8.85 2.15
C PHE A 16 -27.99 9.22 3.00
N LEU A 17 -28.22 9.40 4.30
CA LEU A 17 -27.16 9.39 5.31
C LEU A 17 -26.60 7.96 5.39
N PHE A 18 -25.49 7.72 4.69
CA PHE A 18 -24.64 6.56 4.96
C PHE A 18 -24.01 6.75 6.34
N LEU A 19 -24.67 6.24 7.37
CA LEU A 19 -24.06 6.04 8.68
C LEU A 19 -22.93 5.01 8.51
N SER A 20 -21.69 5.49 8.52
CA SER A 20 -20.51 4.64 8.64
C SER A 20 -20.61 3.88 9.97
N GLN A 21 -21.02 2.62 9.90
CA GLN A 21 -20.94 1.72 11.04
C GLN A 21 -19.46 1.65 11.45
N PRO A 22 -19.10 1.90 12.71
CA PRO A 22 -17.75 1.62 13.16
C PRO A 22 -17.52 0.12 12.96
N GLY A 23 -16.60 -0.25 12.07
CA GLY A 23 -16.22 -1.63 11.89
C GLY A 23 -15.72 -2.15 13.22
N LEU A 24 -16.47 -3.07 13.84
CA LEU A 24 -16.00 -3.80 15.02
C LEU A 24 -14.68 -4.46 14.60
N ALA A 25 -13.59 -4.10 15.27
CA ALA A 25 -12.30 -4.75 15.05
C ALA A 25 -12.51 -6.26 15.25
N ARG A 26 -12.24 -7.05 14.21
CA ARG A 26 -12.37 -8.50 14.28
C ARG A 26 -11.45 -9.00 15.39
N GLU A 27 -11.95 -9.91 16.23
CA GLU A 27 -11.12 -10.55 17.24
C GLU A 27 -9.94 -11.26 16.58
N ARG A 28 -8.79 -11.27 17.28
CA ARG A 28 -7.60 -12.00 16.84
C ARG A 28 -7.98 -13.45 16.52
N TRP A 29 -7.48 -13.96 15.39
CA TRP A 29 -7.70 -15.34 15.01
C TRP A 29 -7.20 -16.30 16.09
N THR A 30 -7.98 -17.36 16.31
CA THR A 30 -7.52 -18.52 17.07
C THR A 30 -6.37 -19.20 16.34
N VAL A 31 -5.56 -19.97 17.08
CA VAL A 31 -4.46 -20.77 16.50
C VAL A 31 -4.97 -21.68 15.38
N ARG A 32 -6.16 -22.28 15.56
CA ARG A 32 -6.77 -23.13 14.54
C ARG A 32 -7.08 -22.36 13.26
N GLN A 33 -7.69 -21.17 13.34
CA GLN A 33 -7.97 -20.36 12.16
C GLN A 33 -6.70 -19.96 11.40
N ALA A 34 -5.62 -19.66 12.13
CA ALA A 34 -4.33 -19.34 11.53
C ALA A 34 -3.73 -20.56 10.80
N ASN A 35 -3.78 -21.75 11.42
CA ASN A 35 -3.30 -22.98 10.79
C ASN A 35 -4.17 -23.38 9.58
N ASP A 36 -5.50 -23.33 9.71
CA ASP A 36 -6.42 -23.65 8.61
C ASP A 36 -6.19 -22.72 7.40
N TRP A 37 -5.88 -21.43 7.64
CA TRP A 37 -5.48 -20.51 6.59
C TRP A 37 -4.13 -20.89 5.99
N TRP A 38 -3.12 -21.15 6.81
CA TRP A 38 -1.79 -21.54 6.33
C TRP A 38 -1.83 -22.80 5.47
N ASP A 39 -2.56 -23.83 5.91
CA ASP A 39 -2.74 -25.10 5.20
C ASP A 39 -3.50 -24.94 3.87
N SER A 40 -4.24 -23.84 3.70
CA SER A 40 -4.93 -23.50 2.44
C SER A 40 -4.04 -22.82 1.40
N GLN A 41 -2.86 -22.34 1.80
CA GLN A 41 -1.93 -21.66 0.90
C GLN A 41 -0.91 -22.65 0.31
N PRO A 42 -0.43 -22.45 -0.94
CA PRO A 42 0.79 -23.10 -1.37
C PRO A 42 1.97 -22.63 -0.51
N TRP A 43 3.09 -23.35 -0.54
CA TRP A 43 4.31 -22.88 0.08
C TRP A 43 4.73 -21.53 -0.53
N LEU A 44 4.76 -20.48 0.30
CA LEU A 44 5.08 -19.12 -0.14
C LEU A 44 6.59 -18.97 -0.31
N VAL A 45 7.04 -18.69 -1.54
CA VAL A 45 8.44 -18.43 -1.88
C VAL A 45 8.53 -17.07 -2.56
N GLY A 46 9.45 -16.24 -2.10
CA GLY A 46 9.50 -14.86 -2.52
C GLY A 46 10.76 -14.11 -2.14
N ALA A 47 10.70 -12.80 -2.34
CA ALA A 47 11.74 -11.86 -1.97
C ALA A 47 11.14 -10.55 -1.45
N ASN A 48 11.99 -9.72 -0.85
CA ASN A 48 11.71 -8.29 -0.74
C ASN A 48 11.83 -7.67 -2.13
N PHE A 49 10.81 -6.94 -2.57
CA PHE A 49 10.74 -6.38 -3.92
C PHE A 49 10.84 -4.87 -3.93
N ILE A 50 11.72 -4.37 -4.78
CA ILE A 50 11.81 -3.01 -5.29
C ILE A 50 12.31 -3.12 -6.73
N PRO A 51 11.75 -2.39 -7.72
CA PRO A 51 12.21 -2.52 -9.09
C PRO A 51 13.64 -2.01 -9.23
N SER A 52 14.40 -2.54 -10.20
CA SER A 52 15.79 -2.12 -10.44
C SER A 52 15.96 -0.63 -10.79
N THR A 53 14.88 0.07 -11.09
CA THR A 53 14.84 1.51 -11.38
C THR A 53 14.65 2.40 -10.15
N ALA A 54 14.47 1.82 -8.95
CA ALA A 54 14.22 2.56 -7.73
C ALA A 54 15.24 2.25 -6.62
N ILE A 55 15.75 3.28 -5.96
CA ILE A 55 16.66 3.19 -4.83
C ILE A 55 15.96 2.93 -3.50
N ASN A 56 14.70 3.36 -3.37
CA ASN A 56 13.88 3.23 -2.15
C ASN A 56 12.36 3.26 -2.46
N GLN A 57 11.54 3.17 -1.41
CA GLN A 57 10.08 3.13 -1.56
C GLN A 57 9.52 4.43 -2.17
N LEU A 58 10.12 5.59 -1.90
CA LEU A 58 9.68 6.86 -2.49
C LEU A 58 9.90 6.87 -4.01
N GLU A 59 11.09 6.48 -4.48
CA GLU A 59 11.36 6.43 -5.93
C GLU A 59 10.48 5.41 -6.65
N MET A 60 10.18 4.27 -6.01
CA MET A 60 9.28 3.28 -6.61
C MET A 60 7.86 3.84 -6.85
N TRP A 61 7.33 4.62 -5.90
CA TRP A 61 5.89 4.91 -5.84
C TRP A 61 5.49 6.35 -6.16
N GLN A 62 6.42 7.28 -6.39
CA GLN A 62 6.09 8.62 -6.86
C GLN A 62 5.54 8.60 -8.30
N ALA A 63 4.64 9.52 -8.62
CA ALA A 63 4.01 9.57 -9.94
C ALA A 63 5.03 9.72 -11.09
N ASP A 64 6.07 10.54 -10.88
CA ASP A 64 7.08 10.83 -11.91
C ASP A 64 8.04 9.66 -12.19
N THR A 65 8.13 8.69 -11.27
CA THR A 65 9.12 7.60 -11.30
C THR A 65 8.50 6.20 -11.26
N PHE A 66 7.18 6.10 -11.08
CA PHE A 66 6.47 4.82 -11.10
C PHE A 66 6.58 4.17 -12.49
N ASP A 67 7.28 3.04 -12.55
CA ASP A 67 7.63 2.34 -13.79
C ASP A 67 6.93 0.96 -13.85
N PRO A 68 5.67 0.91 -14.33
CA PRO A 68 4.92 -0.35 -14.42
C PRO A 68 5.52 -1.34 -15.42
N GLU A 69 6.27 -0.88 -16.43
CA GLU A 69 6.89 -1.76 -17.42
C GLU A 69 8.05 -2.55 -16.82
N THR A 70 8.90 -1.90 -16.01
CA THR A 70 9.96 -2.59 -15.28
C THR A 70 9.39 -3.51 -14.20
N ILE A 71 8.36 -3.06 -13.47
CA ILE A 71 7.68 -3.89 -12.47
C ILE A 71 7.11 -5.17 -13.12
N ASP A 72 6.43 -5.06 -14.26
CA ASP A 72 5.86 -6.21 -14.98
C ASP A 72 6.94 -7.18 -15.44
N ARG A 73 8.04 -6.67 -16.00
CA ARG A 73 9.18 -7.48 -16.43
C ARG A 73 9.82 -8.25 -15.27
N GLU A 74 10.06 -7.59 -14.14
CA GLU A 74 10.78 -8.19 -13.02
C GLU A 74 9.91 -9.14 -12.19
N LEU A 75 8.62 -8.84 -12.04
CA LEU A 75 7.67 -9.79 -11.48
C LEU A 75 7.48 -11.02 -12.40
N GLY A 76 7.56 -10.83 -13.72
CA GLY A 76 7.63 -11.94 -14.68
C GLY A 76 8.85 -12.84 -14.44
N TRP A 77 10.05 -12.26 -14.30
CA TRP A 77 11.25 -13.04 -13.96
C TRP A 77 11.14 -13.79 -12.63
N ALA A 78 10.53 -13.17 -11.62
CA ALA A 78 10.30 -13.83 -10.35
C ALA A 78 9.34 -15.02 -10.47
N SER A 79 8.25 -14.85 -11.21
CA SER A 79 7.31 -15.93 -11.52
C SER A 79 7.99 -17.08 -12.28
N ASP A 80 8.83 -16.76 -13.27
CA ASP A 80 9.55 -17.76 -14.09
C ASP A 80 10.47 -18.67 -13.26
N ILE A 81 11.02 -18.16 -12.14
CA ILE A 81 11.83 -18.94 -11.21
C ILE A 81 11.02 -19.59 -10.07
N GLY A 82 9.69 -19.48 -10.11
CA GLY A 82 8.76 -20.12 -9.20
C GLY A 82 8.44 -19.33 -7.92
N PHE A 83 8.73 -18.03 -7.86
CA PHE A 83 8.25 -17.19 -6.76
C PHE A 83 6.76 -16.89 -6.92
N ASN A 84 6.04 -16.89 -5.80
CA ASN A 84 4.59 -16.67 -5.73
C ASN A 84 4.20 -15.64 -4.66
N SER A 85 5.18 -15.00 -4.02
CA SER A 85 4.97 -14.00 -2.99
C SER A 85 6.04 -12.91 -3.09
N MET A 86 5.66 -11.66 -2.83
CA MET A 86 6.60 -10.54 -2.70
C MET A 86 6.29 -9.70 -1.48
N ARG A 87 7.33 -9.33 -0.73
CA ARG A 87 7.26 -8.37 0.38
C ARG A 87 7.59 -6.97 -0.16
N VAL A 88 6.64 -6.04 -0.09
CA VAL A 88 6.68 -4.75 -0.80
C VAL A 88 6.44 -3.61 0.16
N PHE A 89 7.33 -2.62 0.16
CA PHE A 89 7.35 -1.53 1.13
C PHE A 89 6.60 -0.31 0.60
N LEU A 90 5.87 0.35 1.49
CA LEU A 90 5.10 1.57 1.24
C LEU A 90 5.67 2.72 2.06
N HIS A 91 5.17 3.94 1.86
CA HIS A 91 5.62 5.11 2.61
C HIS A 91 4.52 6.14 2.84
N ASN A 92 4.38 6.60 4.09
CA ASN A 92 3.39 7.59 4.51
C ASN A 92 3.52 8.98 3.83
N LEU A 93 4.70 9.36 3.33
CA LEU A 93 4.86 10.66 2.66
C LEU A 93 4.10 10.72 1.33
N LEU A 94 3.98 9.59 0.63
CA LEU A 94 3.26 9.50 -0.64
C LEU A 94 1.75 9.67 -0.43
N TRP A 95 1.23 9.15 0.68
CA TRP A 95 -0.14 9.39 1.11
C TRP A 95 -0.40 10.88 1.37
N THR A 96 0.54 11.56 2.03
CA THR A 96 0.42 12.98 2.35
C THR A 96 0.50 13.85 1.09
N GLN A 97 1.29 13.43 0.11
CA GLN A 97 1.46 14.13 -1.17
C GLN A 97 0.21 14.02 -2.06
N ASP A 98 -0.25 12.79 -2.29
CA ASP A 98 -1.33 12.44 -3.22
C ASP A 98 -1.86 11.05 -2.88
N SER A 99 -2.81 10.97 -1.94
CA SER A 99 -3.34 9.69 -1.47
C SER A 99 -4.05 8.91 -2.57
N GLU A 100 -4.87 9.57 -3.40
CA GLU A 100 -5.63 8.89 -4.43
C GLU A 100 -4.71 8.32 -5.52
N GLY A 101 -3.80 9.13 -6.05
CA GLY A 101 -2.85 8.63 -7.06
C GLY A 101 -1.91 7.56 -6.49
N PHE A 102 -1.53 7.65 -5.21
CA PHE A 102 -0.75 6.60 -4.56
C PHE A 102 -1.53 5.29 -4.46
N LEU A 103 -2.81 5.33 -4.06
CA LEU A 103 -3.68 4.15 -4.05
C LEU A 103 -3.87 3.56 -5.47
N ASP A 104 -4.02 4.40 -6.49
CA ASP A 104 -4.15 3.95 -7.89
C ASP A 104 -2.89 3.23 -8.39
N ARG A 105 -1.71 3.70 -7.99
CA ARG A 105 -0.44 3.03 -8.30
C ARG A 105 -0.32 1.69 -7.57
N ILE A 106 -0.75 1.61 -6.30
CA ILE A 106 -0.81 0.33 -5.57
C ILE A 106 -1.76 -0.65 -6.27
N ASP A 107 -2.93 -0.20 -6.70
CA ASP A 107 -3.89 -1.05 -7.41
C ASP A 107 -3.32 -1.55 -8.76
N SER A 108 -2.61 -0.67 -9.47
CA SER A 108 -1.89 -1.01 -10.71
C SER A 108 -0.80 -2.05 -10.46
N PHE A 109 0.00 -1.89 -9.40
CA PHE A 109 1.01 -2.85 -8.98
C PHE A 109 0.39 -4.21 -8.65
N LEU A 110 -0.68 -4.23 -7.86
CA LEU A 110 -1.40 -5.47 -7.53
C LEU A 110 -1.95 -6.16 -8.78
N ALA A 111 -2.46 -5.39 -9.75
CA ALA A 111 -2.94 -5.93 -11.02
C ALA A 111 -1.79 -6.52 -11.87
N ILE A 112 -0.58 -5.97 -11.78
CA ILE A 112 0.61 -6.54 -12.42
C ILE A 112 1.02 -7.84 -11.73
N ALA A 113 1.15 -7.83 -10.40
CA ALA A 113 1.55 -9.01 -9.63
C ALA A 113 0.59 -10.19 -9.81
N ASP A 114 -0.72 -9.91 -9.81
CA ASP A 114 -1.76 -10.92 -10.01
C ASP A 114 -1.67 -11.62 -11.38
N ARG A 115 -1.33 -10.88 -12.44
CA ARG A 115 -1.09 -11.49 -13.77
C ARG A 115 0.07 -12.49 -13.77
N HIS A 116 1.04 -12.30 -12.89
CA HIS A 116 2.18 -13.20 -12.71
C HIS A 116 1.93 -14.25 -11.61
N GLY A 117 0.71 -14.32 -11.04
CA GLY A 117 0.38 -15.27 -9.98
C GLY A 117 1.12 -15.00 -8.65
N ILE A 118 1.54 -13.75 -8.43
CA ILE A 118 2.30 -13.34 -7.25
C ILE A 118 1.36 -12.61 -6.29
N GLY A 119 1.22 -13.14 -5.08
CA GLY A 119 0.54 -12.43 -3.99
C GLY A 119 1.47 -11.50 -3.23
N ILE A 120 0.91 -10.47 -2.60
CA ILE A 120 1.69 -9.38 -2.02
C ILE A 120 1.56 -9.33 -0.50
N MET A 121 2.68 -9.18 0.19
CA MET A 121 2.76 -8.75 1.58
C MET A 121 3.18 -7.29 1.62
N PHE A 122 2.26 -6.39 1.97
CA PHE A 122 2.60 -4.97 2.10
C PHE A 122 3.20 -4.66 3.46
N VAL A 123 4.16 -3.72 3.43
CA VAL A 123 4.86 -3.21 4.60
C VAL A 123 4.65 -1.69 4.72
N PRO A 124 3.68 -1.22 5.53
CA PRO A 124 3.33 0.20 5.59
C PRO A 124 4.36 1.09 6.29
N LEU A 125 5.08 0.55 7.29
CA LEU A 125 6.03 1.26 8.14
C LEU A 125 7.41 0.58 8.12
N ASP A 126 8.48 1.36 8.29
CA ASP A 126 9.86 0.92 8.13
C ASP A 126 10.83 1.66 9.07
N GLY A 127 11.61 0.90 9.85
CA GLY A 127 12.43 1.41 10.95
C GLY A 127 13.91 1.61 10.61
N VAL A 128 14.36 1.25 9.42
CA VAL A 128 15.80 1.15 9.11
C VAL A 128 16.35 2.20 8.13
N TRP A 129 17.67 2.35 8.18
CA TRP A 129 18.53 3.15 7.30
C TRP A 129 18.43 4.67 7.50
N ASP A 130 18.06 5.46 6.48
CA ASP A 130 18.09 6.92 6.57
C ASP A 130 16.84 7.47 7.28
N PRO A 131 16.98 8.15 8.43
CA PRO A 131 15.85 8.64 9.21
C PRO A 131 15.19 9.91 8.65
N GLN A 132 15.71 10.47 7.56
CA GLN A 132 15.29 11.77 7.02
C GLN A 132 14.68 11.62 5.61
N PRO A 133 13.56 10.90 5.45
CA PRO A 133 12.91 10.71 4.16
C PRO A 133 12.42 12.04 3.58
N LYS A 134 12.54 12.20 2.26
CA LYS A 134 12.09 13.40 1.54
C LYS A 134 11.48 13.03 0.20
N LEU A 135 10.33 13.61 -0.11
CA LEU A 135 9.70 13.54 -1.44
C LEU A 135 10.57 14.24 -2.50
N GLY A 136 10.33 13.87 -3.76
CA GLY A 136 11.01 14.40 -4.93
C GLY A 136 12.09 13.46 -5.45
N VAL A 137 13.06 14.01 -6.17
CA VAL A 137 14.18 13.24 -6.74
C VAL A 137 14.98 12.60 -5.61
N GLN A 138 15.16 11.28 -5.67
CA GLN A 138 15.91 10.54 -4.66
C GLN A 138 17.42 10.61 -4.93
N PRO A 139 18.27 10.49 -3.90
CA PRO A 139 19.72 10.52 -4.06
C PRO A 139 20.22 9.36 -4.93
N THR A 140 21.32 9.58 -5.66
CA THR A 140 21.95 8.47 -6.40
C THR A 140 22.59 7.46 -5.44
N PRO A 141 22.62 6.15 -5.79
CA PRO A 141 23.28 5.13 -4.98
C PRO A 141 24.74 5.48 -4.70
N LYS A 142 25.20 5.21 -3.47
CA LYS A 142 26.62 5.36 -3.11
C LYS A 142 27.35 4.06 -3.46
N PRO A 143 28.37 4.10 -4.33
CA PRO A 143 29.12 2.91 -4.70
C PRO A 143 29.65 2.15 -3.47
N HIS A 144 29.51 0.83 -3.49
CA HIS A 144 29.98 -0.09 -2.45
C HIS A 144 29.31 0.05 -1.07
N VAL A 145 28.17 0.74 -0.97
CA VAL A 145 27.40 0.89 0.27
C VAL A 145 26.05 0.18 0.13
N HIS A 146 25.80 -0.82 0.97
CA HIS A 146 24.53 -1.53 1.03
C HIS A 146 23.40 -0.58 1.49
N ASN A 147 22.23 -0.66 0.84
CA ASN A 147 21.03 0.14 1.14
C ASN A 147 21.28 1.65 1.26
N SER A 148 22.22 2.17 0.46
CA SER A 148 22.77 3.53 0.58
C SER A 148 21.78 4.70 0.46
N GLY A 149 20.55 4.43 -0.01
CA GLY A 149 19.48 5.42 -0.13
C GLY A 149 18.13 4.94 0.39
N TRP A 150 18.07 3.82 1.13
CA TRP A 150 16.84 3.39 1.77
C TRP A 150 16.49 4.33 2.93
N VAL A 151 15.20 4.61 3.14
CA VAL A 151 14.72 5.61 4.10
C VAL A 151 13.67 5.02 5.04
N GLN A 152 13.54 5.57 6.25
CA GLN A 152 12.51 5.17 7.22
C GLN A 152 11.11 5.65 6.81
N ALA A 153 10.08 4.92 7.24
CA ALA A 153 8.67 5.27 7.08
C ALA A 153 7.89 5.04 8.39
N PRO A 154 7.52 6.09 9.15
CA PRO A 154 7.89 7.48 8.93
C PRO A 154 9.35 7.76 9.26
N GLY A 155 9.82 8.96 8.92
CA GLY A 155 11.12 9.45 9.39
C GLY A 155 11.17 9.65 10.90
N ALA A 156 12.39 9.80 11.43
CA ALA A 156 12.66 9.90 12.87
C ALA A 156 11.91 11.03 13.59
N GLU A 157 11.55 12.11 12.88
CA GLU A 157 10.80 13.23 13.46
C GLU A 157 9.40 12.86 13.94
N ILE A 158 8.74 11.92 13.24
CA ILE A 158 7.43 11.38 13.65
C ILE A 158 7.65 10.11 14.48
N LEU A 159 8.59 9.23 14.08
CA LEU A 159 8.82 7.97 14.76
C LEU A 159 9.21 8.19 16.24
N GLY A 160 10.10 9.15 16.50
CA GLY A 160 10.60 9.48 17.84
C GLY A 160 9.65 10.30 18.71
N ASP A 161 8.48 10.70 18.20
CA ASP A 161 7.50 11.52 18.91
C ASP A 161 6.12 10.83 18.94
N PRO A 162 5.79 10.12 20.05
CA PRO A 162 4.51 9.43 20.19
C PRO A 162 3.27 10.34 20.01
N ASP A 163 3.36 11.63 20.32
CA ASP A 163 2.24 12.56 20.17
C ASP A 163 1.92 12.83 18.70
N ARG A 164 2.83 12.48 17.78
CA ARG A 164 2.67 12.64 16.33
C ARG A 164 2.24 11.37 15.62
N HIS A 165 2.15 10.24 16.31
CA HIS A 165 1.79 8.95 15.68
C HIS A 165 0.37 8.97 15.10
N ASP A 166 -0.51 9.84 15.61
CA ASP A 166 -1.84 10.07 15.04
C ASP A 166 -1.79 10.61 13.59
N GLU A 167 -0.68 11.21 13.15
CA GLU A 167 -0.47 11.63 11.75
C GLU A 167 -0.49 10.42 10.78
N LEU A 168 -0.10 9.23 11.25
CA LEU A 168 -0.08 8.00 10.43
C LEU A 168 -1.45 7.35 10.30
N LYS A 169 -2.42 7.73 11.14
CA LYS A 169 -3.71 7.06 11.25
C LYS A 169 -4.49 7.05 9.94
N LEU A 170 -4.54 8.19 9.25
CA LEU A 170 -5.27 8.29 7.97
C LEU A 170 -4.61 7.46 6.89
N TYR A 171 -3.28 7.43 6.85
CA TYR A 171 -2.50 6.60 5.95
C TYR A 171 -2.78 5.10 6.16
N ILE A 172 -2.62 4.61 7.39
CA ILE A 172 -2.85 3.19 7.71
C ILE A 172 -4.31 2.80 7.47
N GLN A 173 -5.26 3.59 7.97
CA GLN A 173 -6.68 3.27 7.78
C GLN A 173 -7.10 3.38 6.31
N GLY A 174 -6.51 4.29 5.54
CA GLY A 174 -6.76 4.43 4.11
C GLY A 174 -6.36 3.18 3.33
N LEU A 175 -5.13 2.69 3.56
CA LEU A 175 -4.64 1.44 2.98
C LEU A 175 -5.54 0.25 3.33
N ILE A 176 -5.84 0.05 4.63
CA ILE A 176 -6.66 -1.07 5.08
C ILE A 176 -8.10 -0.97 4.58
N ARG A 177 -8.69 0.23 4.48
CA ARG A 177 -10.03 0.40 3.89
C ARG A 177 -10.05 0.05 2.41
N ARG A 178 -9.02 0.44 1.65
CA ARG A 178 -8.96 0.24 0.19
C ARG A 178 -8.60 -1.19 -0.20
N PHE A 179 -7.71 -1.84 0.55
CA PHE A 179 -7.11 -3.13 0.17
C PHE A 179 -7.24 -4.24 1.21
N GLY A 180 -7.83 -3.98 2.38
CA GLY A 180 -7.86 -4.96 3.48
C GLY A 180 -8.62 -6.26 3.22
N ASN A 181 -9.48 -6.29 2.19
CA ASN A 181 -10.16 -7.50 1.72
C ASN A 181 -9.75 -7.87 0.28
N ASP A 182 -8.68 -7.27 -0.24
CA ASP A 182 -8.20 -7.56 -1.59
C ASP A 182 -7.50 -8.93 -1.60
N PRO A 183 -7.96 -9.91 -2.39
CA PRO A 183 -7.39 -11.26 -2.38
C PRO A 183 -5.94 -11.30 -2.90
N ARG A 184 -5.48 -10.24 -3.59
CA ARG A 184 -4.10 -10.11 -4.07
C ARG A 184 -3.13 -9.80 -2.91
N VAL A 185 -3.63 -9.33 -1.76
CA VAL A 185 -2.84 -9.07 -0.55
C VAL A 185 -2.89 -10.30 0.37
N GLN A 186 -1.77 -11.01 0.46
CA GLN A 186 -1.61 -12.23 1.27
C GLN A 186 -1.53 -11.92 2.76
N ALA A 187 -0.83 -10.85 3.11
CA ALA A 187 -0.56 -10.47 4.49
C ALA A 187 -0.24 -8.97 4.62
N TRP A 188 -0.36 -8.46 5.83
CA TRP A 188 0.09 -7.13 6.21
C TRP A 188 1.20 -7.27 7.24
N ASP A 189 2.41 -6.89 6.87
CA ASP A 189 3.52 -6.76 7.80
C ASP A 189 3.56 -5.31 8.27
N LEU A 190 3.01 -5.04 9.46
CA LEU A 190 2.68 -3.67 9.86
C LEU A 190 3.90 -2.77 9.98
N PHE A 191 5.09 -3.33 10.26
CA PHE A 191 6.29 -2.56 10.51
C PHE A 191 7.54 -3.42 10.21
N ASN A 192 8.37 -2.99 9.25
CA ASN A 192 9.71 -3.54 9.09
C ASN A 192 10.64 -3.10 10.22
N GLU A 193 11.19 -4.07 10.95
CA GLU A 193 12.19 -3.86 11.99
C GLU A 193 11.78 -2.77 13.01
N PRO A 194 10.66 -2.97 13.74
CA PRO A 194 10.25 -2.05 14.80
C PRO A 194 11.27 -2.11 15.95
N GLU A 195 11.66 -0.94 16.45
CA GLU A 195 12.48 -0.79 17.67
C GLU A 195 11.63 -0.82 18.95
#